data_AF-A0A534N588-F1
#
_entry.id   AF-A0A534N588-F1
#
_cell.length_a   1.000
_cell.length_b   1.000
_cell.length_c   1.000
_cell.angle_alpha   90.00
_cell.angle_beta   90.00
_cell.angle_gamma   90.00
#
_symmetry.space_group_name_H-M   'P 1'
#
loop_
_entity.id
_entity.type
_entity.pdbx_description
1 polymer ?
#
loop_
_entity_poly.entity_id
_entity_poly.type
_entity_poly.pdbx_seq_one_letter_code
_entity_poly.pdbx_strand_id
1 'polypeptide(L)'
;MRSRLLAFTALALACGGEKPAVKTSSSPRPPAWLAKAPSSPEALYFSGAKEGAASLEEGKASAVESARSQAAQYIGVEISAEHHDVMSTEEAENKAKDTVKSRANAMLRSAELADVYYERISRDVGAGTIDRYDVWVLLKLPRAEVDKERQRQAQEAQQTAAAGLTRYREGRDQEKQGNLIAALARYRDAAGKAKEVAGITPTGDREIATATALLRKAQDAASAAQAKARRAIVVAPDWVAGAVTQALSRKGFNAQTQSDTSEDSALAQA
;
A
#
# COMPACT_ATOMS: atom_id res chain seq x y z
N MET A 1 -39.55 -63.34 -61.84
CA MET A 1 -40.66 -62.54 -61.25
C MET A 1 -40.69 -62.74 -59.74
N ARG A 2 -40.40 -61.68 -58.98
CA ARG A 2 -40.95 -61.27 -57.66
C ARG A 2 -39.88 -60.50 -56.88
N SER A 3 -40.05 -59.19 -56.93
CA SER A 3 -39.20 -58.15 -56.35
C SER A 3 -39.11 -58.23 -54.83
N ARG A 4 -37.90 -57.99 -54.33
CA ARG A 4 -37.62 -57.52 -52.98
C ARG A 4 -37.99 -56.04 -52.90
N LEU A 5 -38.82 -55.64 -51.94
CA LEU A 5 -38.98 -54.25 -51.53
C LEU A 5 -38.42 -54.11 -50.12
N LEU A 6 -37.21 -53.57 -50.04
CA LEU A 6 -36.60 -53.03 -48.84
C LEU A 6 -37.14 -51.62 -48.64
N ALA A 7 -37.82 -51.38 -47.52
CA ALA A 7 -38.22 -50.05 -47.10
C ALA A 7 -36.99 -49.31 -46.55
N PHE A 8 -36.55 -48.29 -47.28
CA PHE A 8 -35.54 -47.33 -46.82
C PHE A 8 -36.28 -46.13 -46.21
N THR A 9 -36.28 -46.06 -44.88
CA THR A 9 -36.77 -44.90 -44.13
C THR A 9 -35.71 -43.80 -44.19
N ALA A 10 -35.93 -42.78 -45.00
CA ALA A 10 -35.08 -41.59 -45.03
C ALA A 10 -35.43 -40.66 -43.84
N LEU A 11 -34.56 -40.61 -42.83
CA LEU A 11 -34.56 -39.54 -41.83
C LEU A 11 -34.03 -38.26 -42.50
N ALA A 12 -34.91 -37.30 -42.75
CA ALA A 12 -34.50 -35.94 -43.08
C ALA A 12 -34.01 -35.24 -41.81
N LEU A 13 -32.68 -35.11 -41.67
CA LEU A 13 -32.06 -34.18 -40.74
C LEU A 13 -32.39 -32.75 -41.19
N ALA A 14 -33.38 -32.14 -40.56
CA ALA A 14 -33.63 -30.70 -40.67
C ALA A 14 -32.49 -29.96 -39.97
N CYS A 15 -31.44 -29.61 -40.72
CA CYS A 15 -30.50 -28.56 -40.31
C CYS A 15 -31.25 -27.22 -40.30
N GLY A 16 -31.83 -26.86 -39.15
CA GLY A 16 -32.29 -25.50 -38.89
C GLY A 16 -31.10 -24.56 -38.91
N GLY A 17 -30.94 -23.83 -40.03
CA GLY A 17 -29.95 -22.77 -40.14
C GLY A 17 -30.28 -21.64 -39.18
N GLU A 18 -29.58 -21.58 -38.05
CA GLU A 18 -29.59 -20.43 -37.17
C GLU A 18 -29.08 -19.22 -37.99
N LYS A 19 -29.90 -18.17 -38.13
CA LYS A 19 -29.50 -16.98 -38.88
C LYS A 19 -28.27 -16.36 -38.22
N PRO A 20 -27.27 -15.91 -39.01
CA PRO A 20 -26.07 -15.30 -38.45
C PRO A 20 -26.42 -14.04 -37.66
N ALA A 21 -25.77 -13.84 -36.52
CA ALA A 21 -25.97 -12.65 -35.70
C ALA A 21 -25.56 -11.37 -36.46
N VAL A 22 -26.37 -10.33 -36.36
CA VAL A 22 -26.13 -9.03 -37.00
C VAL A 22 -25.39 -8.13 -36.00
N LYS A 23 -24.23 -7.61 -36.41
CA LYS A 23 -23.41 -6.71 -35.60
C LYS A 23 -23.58 -5.26 -36.07
N THR A 24 -23.94 -4.37 -35.15
CA THR A 24 -24.09 -2.92 -35.37
C THR A 24 -23.15 -2.16 -34.44
N SER A 25 -22.18 -1.44 -34.98
CA SER A 25 -21.23 -0.63 -34.20
C SER A 25 -21.71 0.80 -34.00
N SER A 26 -21.35 1.42 -32.88
CA SER A 26 -21.68 2.83 -32.58
C SER A 26 -20.97 3.84 -33.49
N SER A 27 -19.88 3.43 -34.14
CA SER A 27 -19.12 4.20 -35.13
C SER A 27 -18.70 3.29 -36.29
N PRO A 28 -18.63 3.80 -37.54
CA PRO A 28 -18.14 3.03 -38.69
C PRO A 28 -16.69 2.57 -38.57
N ARG A 29 -15.87 3.29 -37.79
CA ARG A 29 -14.48 2.92 -37.48
C ARG A 29 -14.29 2.85 -35.97
N PRO A 30 -13.67 1.78 -35.45
CA PRO A 30 -13.33 1.69 -34.04
C PRO A 30 -12.41 2.85 -33.63
N PRO A 31 -12.65 3.49 -32.48
CA PRO A 31 -11.73 4.50 -31.96
C PRO A 31 -10.34 3.94 -31.71
N ALA A 32 -9.30 4.74 -32.00
CA ALA A 32 -7.91 4.31 -31.84
C ALA A 32 -7.54 3.97 -30.38
N TRP A 33 -8.24 4.55 -29.40
CA TRP A 33 -7.98 4.32 -27.99
C TRP A 33 -8.31 2.89 -27.52
N LEU A 34 -9.10 2.14 -28.29
CA LEU A 34 -9.36 0.71 -28.04
C LEU A 34 -8.09 -0.13 -28.16
N ALA A 35 -7.19 0.25 -29.07
CA ALA A 35 -5.91 -0.43 -29.26
C ALA A 35 -4.83 0.10 -28.31
N LYS A 36 -4.82 1.41 -28.04
CA LYS A 36 -3.84 2.05 -27.18
C LYS A 36 -4.42 3.29 -26.50
N ALA A 37 -4.42 3.30 -25.17
CA ALA A 37 -4.85 4.46 -24.39
C ALA A 37 -4.08 5.73 -24.81
N PRO A 38 -4.75 6.89 -24.91
CA PRO A 38 -4.09 8.15 -25.20
C PRO A 38 -3.01 8.46 -24.16
N SER A 39 -1.90 9.06 -24.61
CA SER A 39 -0.87 9.57 -23.71
C SER A 39 -1.00 11.09 -23.60
N SER A 40 -1.07 11.60 -22.38
CA SER A 40 -1.11 13.04 -22.10
C SER A 40 -0.27 13.36 -20.86
N PRO A 41 0.46 14.50 -20.87
CA PRO A 41 1.14 15.00 -19.68
C PRO A 41 0.18 15.56 -18.62
N GLU A 42 -1.08 15.82 -18.96
CA GLU A 42 -2.07 16.45 -18.06
C GLU A 42 -3.09 15.46 -17.50
N ALA A 43 -3.26 14.31 -18.16
CA ALA A 43 -4.26 13.31 -17.79
C ALA A 43 -3.75 11.88 -17.91
N LEU A 44 -4.32 11.01 -17.09
CA LEU A 44 -4.21 9.56 -17.18
C LEU A 44 -5.49 9.02 -17.81
N TYR A 45 -5.35 8.02 -18.66
CA TYR A 45 -6.47 7.39 -19.34
C TYR A 45 -6.57 5.91 -18.98
N PHE A 46 -7.79 5.47 -18.69
CA PHE A 46 -8.07 4.10 -18.29
C PHE A 46 -9.24 3.56 -19.09
N SER A 47 -9.06 2.39 -19.71
CA SER A 47 -10.10 1.75 -20.53
C SER A 47 -10.74 0.59 -19.79
N GLY A 48 -12.06 0.50 -19.85
CA GLY A 48 -12.81 -0.63 -19.32
C GLY A 48 -13.71 -1.25 -20.37
N ALA A 49 -13.97 -2.54 -20.25
CA ALA A 49 -14.79 -3.27 -21.21
C ALA A 49 -15.80 -4.18 -20.50
N LYS A 50 -16.95 -4.37 -21.13
CA LYS A 50 -17.96 -5.37 -20.77
C LYS A 50 -18.51 -5.98 -22.05
N GLU A 51 -18.31 -7.28 -22.20
CA GLU A 51 -18.86 -8.06 -23.30
C GLU A 51 -20.20 -8.70 -22.90
N GLY A 52 -21.10 -8.87 -23.87
CA GLY A 52 -22.34 -9.62 -23.74
C GLY A 52 -23.37 -9.02 -22.77
N ALA A 53 -23.35 -7.72 -22.51
CA ALA A 53 -24.34 -7.07 -21.64
C ALA A 53 -25.75 -7.17 -22.22
N ALA A 54 -26.77 -7.29 -21.35
CA ALA A 54 -28.16 -7.38 -21.78
C ALA A 54 -28.72 -6.02 -22.23
N SER A 55 -28.12 -4.92 -21.80
CA SER A 55 -28.42 -3.58 -22.28
C SER A 55 -27.16 -2.72 -22.41
N LEU A 56 -27.25 -1.67 -23.22
CA LEU A 56 -26.17 -0.67 -23.34
C LEU A 56 -25.86 -0.01 -21.99
N GLU A 57 -26.88 0.23 -21.17
CA GLU A 57 -26.75 0.86 -19.85
C GLU A 57 -26.00 -0.04 -18.87
N GLU A 58 -26.35 -1.34 -18.81
CA GLU A 58 -25.65 -2.34 -18.00
C GLU A 58 -24.20 -2.48 -18.46
N GLY A 59 -23.98 -2.54 -19.78
CA GLY A 59 -22.67 -2.63 -20.39
C GLY A 59 -21.80 -1.43 -20.06
N LYS A 60 -22.34 -0.22 -20.20
CA LYS A 60 -21.65 1.03 -19.86
C LYS A 60 -21.32 1.11 -18.38
N ALA A 61 -22.26 0.80 -17.49
CA ALA A 61 -22.02 0.83 -16.05
C ALA A 61 -20.92 -0.16 -15.63
N SER A 62 -20.97 -1.39 -16.16
CA SER A 62 -19.96 -2.43 -15.89
C SER A 62 -18.59 -2.06 -16.45
N ALA A 63 -18.54 -1.51 -17.67
CA ALA A 63 -17.30 -1.07 -18.29
C ALA A 63 -16.68 0.11 -17.52
N VAL A 64 -17.50 1.05 -17.01
CA VAL A 64 -17.02 2.14 -16.14
C VAL A 64 -16.41 1.59 -14.85
N GLU A 65 -17.04 0.61 -14.21
CA GLU A 65 -16.50 0.00 -13.00
C GLU A 65 -15.20 -0.76 -13.27
N SER A 66 -15.11 -1.45 -14.41
CA SER A 66 -13.87 -2.09 -14.88
C SER A 66 -12.73 -1.07 -15.05
N ALA A 67 -13.01 0.07 -15.72
CA ALA A 67 -12.04 1.14 -15.91
C ALA A 67 -11.60 1.76 -14.57
N ARG A 68 -12.54 1.97 -13.63
CA ARG A 68 -12.25 2.46 -12.28
C ARG A 68 -11.38 1.50 -11.50
N SER A 69 -11.64 0.20 -11.57
CA SER A 69 -10.83 -0.82 -10.90
C SER A 69 -9.38 -0.79 -11.38
N GLN A 70 -9.16 -0.70 -12.70
CA GLN A 70 -7.82 -0.55 -13.27
C GLN A 70 -7.13 0.74 -12.82
N ALA A 71 -7.87 1.86 -12.81
CA ALA A 71 -7.35 3.13 -12.34
C ALA A 71 -6.97 3.10 -10.85
N ALA A 72 -7.80 2.47 -10.00
CA ALA A 72 -7.50 2.29 -8.58
C ALA A 72 -6.25 1.44 -8.36
N GLN A 73 -6.06 0.37 -9.14
CA GLN A 73 -4.86 -0.46 -9.09
C GLN A 73 -3.60 0.33 -9.46
N TYR A 74 -3.65 1.10 -10.56
CA TYR A 74 -2.54 1.95 -10.98
C TYR A 74 -2.15 2.96 -9.89
N ILE A 75 -3.13 3.70 -9.37
CA ILE A 75 -2.92 4.69 -8.30
C ILE A 75 -2.41 4.02 -7.02
N GLY A 76 -2.97 2.86 -6.68
CA GLY A 76 -2.58 2.11 -5.49
C GLY A 76 -1.13 1.64 -5.53
N VAL A 77 -0.65 1.14 -6.68
CA VAL A 77 0.76 0.75 -6.86
C VAL A 77 1.68 1.97 -6.76
N GLU A 78 1.33 3.07 -7.42
CA GLU A 78 2.11 4.32 -7.39
C GLU A 78 2.27 4.86 -5.96
N ILE A 79 1.20 4.84 -5.16
CA ILE A 79 1.22 5.29 -3.75
C ILE A 79 1.98 4.30 -2.85
N SER A 80 1.84 2.99 -3.09
CA SER A 80 2.43 1.96 -2.24
C SER A 80 3.94 1.81 -2.44
N ALA A 81 4.44 2.06 -3.65
CA ALA A 81 5.87 2.02 -3.96
C ALA A 81 6.68 3.03 -3.12
N GLU A 82 6.05 4.09 -2.62
CA GLU A 82 6.67 5.10 -1.76
C GLU A 82 6.70 4.69 -0.26
N HIS A 83 5.92 3.68 0.15
CA HIS A 83 5.81 3.21 1.54
C HIS A 83 6.53 1.88 1.82
N HIS A 84 7.37 1.43 0.89
CA HIS A 84 7.85 0.06 0.80
C HIS A 84 9.02 -0.27 1.75
N ASP A 85 8.87 -0.08 3.07
CA ASP A 85 9.86 -0.68 4.01
C ASP A 85 9.44 -0.89 5.48
N VAL A 86 8.14 -0.78 5.84
CA VAL A 86 7.82 -0.52 7.26
C VAL A 86 6.96 -1.52 8.02
N MET A 87 6.13 -2.32 7.38
CA MET A 87 5.10 -3.06 8.12
C MET A 87 5.53 -4.51 8.38
N SER A 88 5.75 -4.85 9.65
CA SER A 88 6.12 -6.22 10.07
C SER A 88 4.92 -7.05 10.56
N THR A 89 3.70 -6.49 10.58
CA THR A 89 2.48 -7.20 11.01
C THR A 89 1.39 -7.18 9.94
N GLU A 90 0.70 -8.31 9.81
CA GLU A 90 -0.38 -8.51 8.82
C GLU A 90 -1.55 -7.51 9.02
N GLU A 91 -1.89 -7.19 10.27
CA GLU A 91 -2.93 -6.20 10.59
C GLU A 91 -2.57 -4.80 10.10
N ALA A 92 -1.29 -4.42 10.23
CA ALA A 92 -0.80 -3.11 9.79
C ALA A 92 -0.75 -3.02 8.26
N GLU A 93 -0.40 -4.12 7.59
CA GLU A 93 -0.44 -4.22 6.13
C GLU A 93 -1.88 -4.09 5.59
N ASN A 94 -2.84 -4.79 6.20
CA ASN A 94 -4.24 -4.74 5.79
C ASN A 94 -4.83 -3.33 5.97
N LYS A 95 -4.56 -2.67 7.10
CA LYS A 95 -5.00 -1.30 7.33
C LYS A 95 -4.38 -0.30 6.34
N ALA A 96 -3.13 -0.51 5.95
CA ALA A 96 -2.48 0.31 4.93
C ALA A 96 -3.13 0.11 3.56
N LYS A 97 -3.37 -1.15 3.15
CA LYS A 97 -4.08 -1.50 1.91
C LYS A 97 -5.47 -0.87 1.84
N ASP A 98 -6.24 -0.94 2.93
CA ASP A 98 -7.58 -0.34 3.00
C ASP A 98 -7.54 1.19 2.88
N THR A 99 -6.56 1.83 3.51
CA THR A 99 -6.36 3.28 3.42
C THR A 99 -6.00 3.70 2.00
N VAL A 100 -5.06 3.00 1.37
CA VAL A 100 -4.65 3.24 -0.03
C VAL A 100 -5.85 3.05 -0.96
N LYS A 101 -6.62 1.97 -0.81
CA LYS A 101 -7.81 1.70 -1.61
C LYS A 101 -8.88 2.79 -1.45
N SER A 102 -9.14 3.22 -0.21
CA SER A 102 -10.09 4.28 0.09
C SER A 102 -9.68 5.60 -0.58
N ARG A 103 -8.39 5.96 -0.51
CA ARG A 103 -7.85 7.18 -1.13
C ARG A 103 -7.90 7.11 -2.66
N ALA A 104 -7.47 6.00 -3.25
CA ALA A 104 -7.56 5.78 -4.69
C ALA A 104 -9.01 5.95 -5.17
N ASN A 105 -9.98 5.36 -4.46
CA ASN A 105 -11.40 5.52 -4.77
C ASN A 105 -11.91 6.96 -4.63
N ALA A 106 -11.42 7.72 -3.64
CA ALA A 106 -11.77 9.13 -3.49
C ALA A 106 -11.28 9.96 -4.69
N MET A 107 -10.07 9.69 -5.18
CA MET A 107 -9.50 10.37 -6.35
C MET A 107 -10.28 10.06 -7.64
N LEU A 108 -10.76 8.81 -7.79
CA LEU A 108 -11.57 8.40 -8.94
C LEU A 108 -12.93 9.11 -9.05
N ARG A 109 -13.36 9.85 -8.01
CA ARG A 109 -14.55 10.71 -8.11
C ARG A 109 -14.35 11.86 -9.09
N SER A 110 -13.11 12.27 -9.32
CA SER A 110 -12.74 13.29 -10.32
C SER A 110 -12.55 12.71 -11.73
N ALA A 111 -12.65 11.39 -11.90
CA ALA A 111 -12.51 10.76 -13.20
C ALA A 111 -13.73 11.06 -14.09
N GLU A 112 -13.46 11.55 -15.28
CA GLU A 112 -14.45 11.90 -16.28
C GLU A 112 -14.57 10.79 -17.33
N LEU A 113 -15.79 10.58 -17.84
CA LEU A 113 -15.99 9.71 -18.99
C LEU A 113 -15.61 10.47 -20.27
N ALA A 114 -14.51 10.07 -20.89
CA ALA A 114 -13.96 10.73 -22.07
C ALA A 114 -14.59 10.21 -23.38
N ASP A 115 -14.85 8.91 -23.47
CA ASP A 115 -15.47 8.31 -24.66
C ASP A 115 -16.16 6.97 -24.34
N VAL A 116 -17.08 6.55 -25.20
CA VAL A 116 -17.79 5.27 -25.16
C VAL A 116 -17.91 4.71 -26.57
N TYR A 117 -17.47 3.47 -26.76
CA TYR A 117 -17.70 2.70 -27.97
C TYR A 117 -18.54 1.46 -27.63
N TYR A 118 -19.48 1.10 -28.49
CA TYR A 118 -20.26 -0.12 -28.29
C TYR A 118 -20.56 -0.83 -29.61
N GLU A 119 -20.80 -2.12 -29.49
CA GLU A 119 -21.22 -2.99 -30.57
C GLU A 119 -22.45 -3.77 -30.11
N ARG A 120 -23.55 -3.62 -30.84
CA ARG A 120 -24.77 -4.38 -30.63
C ARG A 120 -24.74 -5.63 -31.50
N ILE A 121 -24.90 -6.79 -30.88
CA ILE A 121 -24.99 -8.09 -31.51
C ILE A 121 -26.42 -8.57 -31.36
N SER A 122 -27.17 -8.56 -32.46
CA SER A 122 -28.57 -9.01 -32.51
C SER A 122 -28.64 -10.42 -33.07
N ARG A 123 -29.29 -11.35 -32.37
CA ARG A 123 -29.55 -12.71 -32.84
C ARG A 123 -31.05 -13.00 -32.83
N ASP A 124 -31.56 -13.54 -33.93
CA ASP A 124 -32.93 -14.06 -34.00
C ASP A 124 -33.01 -15.39 -33.23
N VAL A 125 -33.90 -15.46 -32.23
CA VAL A 125 -34.16 -16.68 -31.45
C VAL A 125 -35.66 -16.93 -31.42
N GLY A 126 -36.11 -17.93 -32.19
CA GLY A 126 -37.53 -18.23 -32.37
C GLY A 126 -38.27 -17.07 -33.05
N ALA A 127 -39.29 -16.52 -32.38
CA ALA A 127 -40.07 -15.37 -32.87
C ALA A 127 -39.55 -14.01 -32.35
N GLY A 128 -38.47 -14.00 -31.55
CA GLY A 128 -37.91 -12.79 -30.95
C GLY A 128 -36.47 -12.51 -31.40
N THR A 129 -36.00 -11.31 -31.09
CA THR A 129 -34.60 -10.91 -31.26
C THR A 129 -33.98 -10.71 -29.88
N ILE A 130 -32.81 -11.29 -29.65
CA ILE A 130 -32.00 -11.06 -28.46
C ILE A 130 -30.85 -10.13 -28.86
N ASP A 131 -30.79 -8.98 -28.21
CA ASP A 131 -29.68 -8.03 -28.35
C ASP A 131 -28.66 -8.25 -27.22
N ARG A 132 -27.38 -8.21 -27.58
CA ARG A 132 -26.24 -8.18 -26.67
C ARG A 132 -25.36 -7.00 -26.99
N TYR A 133 -24.71 -6.44 -25.97
CA TYR A 133 -23.87 -5.26 -26.12
C TYR A 133 -22.47 -5.55 -25.62
N ASP A 134 -21.49 -5.36 -26.50
CA ASP A 134 -20.10 -5.23 -26.12
C ASP A 134 -19.81 -3.72 -25.99
N VAL A 135 -19.37 -3.29 -24.81
CA VAL A 135 -19.21 -1.87 -24.47
C VAL A 135 -17.81 -1.63 -23.96
N TRP A 136 -17.16 -0.62 -24.50
CA TRP A 136 -15.87 -0.11 -24.08
C TRP A 136 -16.03 1.34 -23.67
N VAL A 137 -15.33 1.72 -22.60
CA VAL A 137 -15.33 3.09 -22.11
C VAL A 137 -13.91 3.56 -21.89
N LEU A 138 -13.71 4.86 -22.03
CA LEU A 138 -12.46 5.54 -21.72
C LEU A 138 -12.71 6.54 -20.59
N LEU A 139 -12.04 6.36 -19.47
CA LEU A 139 -12.00 7.33 -18.39
C LEU A 139 -10.76 8.21 -18.52
N LYS A 140 -10.91 9.48 -18.15
CA LYS A 140 -9.86 10.49 -18.04
C LYS A 140 -9.76 10.93 -16.58
N LEU A 141 -8.58 10.80 -16.00
CA LEU A 141 -8.27 11.28 -14.66
C LEU A 141 -7.24 12.42 -14.76
N PRO A 142 -7.51 13.61 -14.21
CA PRO A 142 -6.52 14.68 -14.16
C PRO A 142 -5.28 14.26 -13.36
N ARG A 143 -4.08 14.44 -13.91
CA ARG A 143 -2.82 14.16 -13.19
C ARG A 143 -2.63 15.06 -11.98
N ALA A 144 -3.16 16.29 -12.05
CA ALA A 144 -3.12 17.25 -10.94
C ALA A 144 -3.67 16.68 -9.62
N GLU A 145 -4.70 15.84 -9.66
CA GLU A 145 -5.26 15.21 -8.45
C GLU A 145 -4.31 14.15 -7.87
N VAL A 146 -3.60 13.42 -8.74
CA VAL A 146 -2.56 12.45 -8.33
C VAL A 146 -1.35 13.16 -7.75
N ASP A 147 -0.90 14.23 -8.39
CA ASP A 147 0.27 15.00 -7.94
C ASP A 147 -0.02 15.73 -6.63
N LYS A 148 -1.24 16.25 -6.44
CA LYS A 148 -1.68 16.85 -5.17
C LYS A 148 -1.65 15.84 -4.02
N GLU A 149 -2.14 14.62 -4.25
CA GLU A 149 -2.10 13.57 -3.23
C GLU A 149 -0.65 13.15 -2.92
N ARG A 150 0.21 13.04 -3.95
CA ARG A 150 1.65 12.79 -3.75
C ARG A 150 2.31 13.89 -2.91
N GLN A 151 2.07 15.16 -3.24
CA GLN A 151 2.60 16.29 -2.47
C GLN A 151 2.13 16.27 -1.01
N ARG A 152 0.85 15.96 -0.79
CA ARG A 152 0.28 15.82 0.56
C ARG A 152 0.99 14.72 1.35
N GLN A 153 1.21 13.55 0.75
CA GLN A 153 1.93 12.44 1.39
C GLN A 153 3.39 12.78 1.68
N ALA A 154 4.08 13.42 0.74
CA ALA A 154 5.46 13.87 0.94
C ALA A 154 5.56 14.89 2.11
N GLN A 155 4.59 15.81 2.21
CA GLN A 155 4.52 16.76 3.34
C GLN A 155 4.25 16.05 4.67
N GLU A 156 3.31 15.09 4.71
CA GLU A 156 3.05 14.30 5.91
C GLU A 156 4.27 13.49 6.35
N ALA A 157 4.95 12.84 5.39
CA ALA A 157 6.18 12.11 5.65
C ALA A 157 7.27 13.03 6.22
N GLN A 158 7.44 14.21 5.62
CA GLN A 158 8.40 15.21 6.10
C GLN A 158 8.05 15.70 7.51
N GLN A 159 6.78 15.95 7.82
CA GLN A 159 6.33 16.34 9.16
C GLN A 159 6.58 15.22 10.18
N THR A 160 6.33 13.96 9.82
CA THR A 160 6.63 12.80 10.68
C THR A 160 8.13 12.65 10.92
N ALA A 161 8.97 12.81 9.89
CA ALA A 161 10.43 12.81 10.02
C ALA A 161 10.92 13.94 10.94
N ALA A 162 10.40 15.15 10.76
CA ALA A 162 10.73 16.31 11.60
C ALA A 162 10.28 16.11 13.06
N ALA A 163 9.10 15.53 13.30
CA ALA A 163 8.63 15.17 14.63
C ALA A 163 9.54 14.11 15.28
N GLY A 164 9.98 13.11 14.51
CA GLY A 164 10.97 12.13 14.96
C GLY A 164 12.29 12.77 15.36
N LEU A 165 12.77 13.75 14.59
CA LEU A 165 13.97 14.52 14.93
C LEU A 165 13.82 15.30 16.23
N THR A 166 12.66 15.94 16.46
CA THR A 166 12.36 16.61 17.72
C THR A 166 12.45 15.64 18.90
N ARG A 167 11.87 14.43 18.76
CA ARG A 167 11.98 13.37 19.78
C ARG A 167 13.42 12.93 20.03
N TYR A 168 14.23 12.82 18.98
CA TYR A 168 15.64 12.49 19.13
C TYR A 168 16.39 13.56 19.96
N ARG A 169 16.14 14.85 19.69
CA ARG A 169 16.73 15.96 20.45
C ARG A 169 16.27 15.98 21.91
N GLU A 170 14.99 15.79 22.16
CA GLU A 170 14.46 15.63 23.53
C GLU A 170 15.16 14.48 24.27
N GLY A 171 15.43 13.36 23.58
CA GLY A 171 16.18 12.25 24.15
C GLY A 171 17.62 12.62 24.52
N ARG A 172 18.31 13.41 23.68
CA ARG A 172 19.65 13.93 23.96
C ARG A 172 19.66 14.84 25.18
N ASP A 173 18.66 15.67 25.34
CA ASP A 173 18.57 16.58 26.49
C ASP A 173 18.27 15.84 27.79
N GLN A 174 17.39 14.83 27.76
CA GLN A 174 17.15 13.94 28.90
C GLN A 174 18.42 13.15 29.29
N GLU A 175 19.17 12.68 28.30
CA GLU A 175 20.43 11.97 28.54
C GLU A 175 21.47 12.88 29.22
N LYS A 176 21.60 14.15 28.78
CA LYS A 176 22.48 15.14 29.43
C LYS A 176 22.06 15.45 30.87
N GLN A 177 20.78 15.37 31.18
CA GLN A 177 20.23 15.54 32.53
C GLN A 177 20.34 14.28 33.40
N GLY A 178 20.90 13.17 32.86
CA GLY A 178 21.03 11.90 33.57
C GLY A 178 19.74 11.06 33.59
N ASN A 179 18.65 11.53 32.99
CA ASN A 179 17.38 10.80 32.95
C ASN A 179 17.35 9.77 31.81
N LEU A 180 18.05 8.66 32.02
CA LEU A 180 18.28 7.63 31.00
C LEU A 180 17.00 6.90 30.55
N ILE A 181 16.03 6.71 31.45
CA ILE A 181 14.76 6.06 31.10
C ILE A 181 13.91 6.98 30.21
N ALA A 182 13.82 8.27 30.55
CA ALA A 182 13.14 9.24 29.68
C ALA A 182 13.86 9.37 28.33
N ALA A 183 15.20 9.42 28.33
CA ALA A 183 15.99 9.45 27.10
C ALA A 183 15.70 8.24 26.20
N LEU A 184 15.69 7.02 26.77
CA LEU A 184 15.39 5.78 26.05
C LEU A 184 14.00 5.81 25.41
N ALA A 185 12.98 6.27 26.15
CA ALA A 185 11.62 6.39 25.62
C ALA A 185 11.57 7.34 24.41
N ARG A 186 12.25 8.49 24.49
CA ARG A 186 12.32 9.47 23.41
C ARG A 186 13.06 8.96 22.18
N TYR A 187 14.18 8.24 22.36
CA TYR A 187 14.90 7.64 21.24
C TYR A 187 14.09 6.54 20.53
N ARG A 188 13.32 5.74 21.28
CA ARG A 188 12.43 4.74 20.67
C ARG A 188 11.29 5.37 19.89
N ASP A 189 10.68 6.44 20.40
CA ASP A 189 9.66 7.21 19.67
C ASP A 189 10.25 7.82 18.38
N ALA A 190 11.45 8.40 18.46
CA ALA A 190 12.16 8.91 17.29
C ALA A 190 12.42 7.82 16.23
N ALA A 191 12.88 6.63 16.66
CA ALA A 191 13.10 5.49 15.77
C ALA A 191 11.79 4.98 15.15
N GLY A 192 10.69 4.94 15.92
CA GLY A 192 9.37 4.57 15.41
C GLY A 192 8.92 5.50 14.28
N LYS A 193 8.97 6.82 14.52
CA LYS A 193 8.61 7.84 13.52
C LYS A 193 9.51 7.82 12.28
N ALA A 194 10.80 7.63 12.46
CA ALA A 194 11.74 7.55 11.35
C ALA A 194 11.54 6.28 10.51
N LYS A 195 11.11 5.19 11.16
CA LYS A 195 10.78 3.93 10.48
C LYS A 195 9.51 4.10 9.64
N GLU A 196 8.48 4.81 10.11
CA GLU A 196 7.19 5.06 9.43
C GLU A 196 7.25 5.69 8.03
N VAL A 197 8.37 6.30 7.65
CA VAL A 197 8.50 7.08 6.40
C VAL A 197 9.63 6.55 5.52
N ALA A 198 9.59 6.88 4.23
CA ALA A 198 10.63 6.49 3.28
C ALA A 198 12.01 6.99 3.74
N GLY A 199 13.04 6.16 3.55
CA GLY A 199 14.38 6.45 4.07
C GLY A 199 15.03 7.75 3.58
N ILE A 200 14.69 8.16 2.35
CA ILE A 200 15.18 9.41 1.73
C ILE A 200 14.44 10.67 2.21
N THR A 201 13.35 10.52 2.97
CA THR A 201 12.53 11.65 3.42
C THR A 201 13.39 12.65 4.20
N PRO A 202 13.37 13.94 3.83
CA PRO A 202 14.16 14.94 4.52
C PRO A 202 13.58 15.23 5.91
N THR A 203 14.44 15.42 6.90
CA THR A 203 14.03 15.81 8.27
C THR A 203 13.93 17.34 8.44
N GLY A 204 14.47 18.11 7.48
CA GLY A 204 14.63 19.56 7.59
C GLY A 204 15.88 19.99 8.37
N ASP A 205 16.74 19.06 8.79
CA ASP A 205 17.98 19.34 9.52
C ASP A 205 19.23 19.11 8.67
N ARG A 206 20.32 19.82 8.99
CA ARG A 206 21.58 19.70 8.25
C ARG A 206 22.44 18.52 8.69
N GLU A 207 22.40 18.17 9.97
CA GLU A 207 23.25 17.12 10.55
C GLU A 207 22.62 15.73 10.40
N ILE A 208 21.30 15.66 10.51
CA ILE A 208 20.51 14.44 10.35
C ILE A 208 19.57 14.63 9.17
N ALA A 209 20.10 14.72 7.95
CA ALA A 209 19.34 15.17 6.79
C ALA A 209 18.15 14.27 6.41
N THR A 210 18.22 12.97 6.67
CA THR A 210 17.22 11.99 6.18
C THR A 210 16.63 11.11 7.29
N ALA A 211 15.46 10.55 7.02
CA ALA A 211 14.80 9.60 7.92
C ALA A 211 15.66 8.34 8.20
N THR A 212 16.38 7.78 7.21
CA THR A 212 17.30 6.66 7.47
C THR A 212 18.44 7.06 8.41
N ALA A 213 19.02 8.25 8.25
CA ALA A 213 20.08 8.73 9.14
C ALA A 213 19.55 8.94 10.57
N LEU A 214 18.32 9.47 10.69
CA LEU A 214 17.63 9.62 11.96
C LEU A 214 17.35 8.27 12.62
N LEU A 215 16.82 7.30 11.88
CA LEU A 215 16.51 5.96 12.37
C LEU A 215 17.76 5.31 12.98
N ARG A 216 18.87 5.32 12.24
CA ARG A 216 20.14 4.76 12.71
C ARG A 216 20.62 5.45 13.98
N LYS A 217 20.70 6.78 13.97
CA LYS A 217 21.15 7.55 15.15
C LYS A 217 20.26 7.32 16.37
N ALA A 218 18.94 7.22 16.18
CA ALA A 218 18.00 6.97 17.26
C ALA A 218 18.14 5.55 17.81
N GLN A 219 18.34 4.53 16.97
CA GLN A 219 18.58 3.16 17.39
C GLN A 219 19.90 3.01 18.17
N ASP A 220 20.98 3.62 17.67
CA ASP A 220 22.28 3.63 18.34
C ASP A 220 22.18 4.30 19.72
N ALA A 221 21.52 5.46 19.78
CA ALA A 221 21.32 6.20 21.03
C ALA A 221 20.40 5.46 22.01
N ALA A 222 19.32 4.83 21.54
CA ALA A 222 18.46 3.97 22.35
C ALA A 222 19.24 2.80 22.95
N SER A 223 20.08 2.15 22.15
CA SER A 223 20.90 1.02 22.60
C SER A 223 21.91 1.45 23.65
N ALA A 224 22.56 2.59 23.46
CA ALA A 224 23.48 3.18 24.43
C ALA A 224 22.77 3.59 25.74
N ALA A 225 21.64 4.27 25.65
CA ALA A 225 20.85 4.67 26.82
C ALA A 225 20.33 3.44 27.60
N GLN A 226 19.89 2.40 26.90
CA GLN A 226 19.47 1.14 27.51
C GLN A 226 20.63 0.44 28.23
N ALA A 227 21.82 0.41 27.63
CA ALA A 227 23.00 -0.18 28.26
C ALA A 227 23.41 0.56 29.55
N LYS A 228 23.31 1.89 29.56
CA LYS A 228 23.55 2.72 30.75
C LYS A 228 22.47 2.52 31.81
N ALA A 229 21.19 2.54 31.42
CA ALA A 229 20.06 2.38 32.35
C ALA A 229 20.00 1.00 33.00
N ARG A 230 20.57 -0.02 32.34
CA ARG A 230 20.68 -1.38 32.87
C ARG A 230 22.01 -1.64 33.59
N ARG A 231 22.78 -0.61 33.91
CA ARG A 231 23.96 -0.77 34.77
C ARG A 231 23.51 -0.98 36.21
N ALA A 232 24.10 -1.95 36.89
CA ALA A 232 23.85 -2.20 38.30
C ALA A 232 25.20 -2.24 39.03
N ILE A 233 25.32 -1.52 40.13
CA ILE A 233 26.49 -1.62 41.02
C ILE A 233 26.11 -2.60 42.14
N VAL A 234 26.86 -3.69 42.25
CA VAL A 234 26.66 -4.72 43.26
C VAL A 234 27.60 -4.42 44.41
N VAL A 235 27.03 -3.94 45.52
CA VAL A 235 27.70 -3.81 46.81
C VAL A 235 27.25 -4.99 47.68
N ALA A 236 28.09 -6.01 47.74
CA ALA A 236 27.82 -7.21 48.52
C ALA A 236 29.15 -7.83 48.99
N PRO A 237 29.17 -8.56 50.10
CA PRO A 237 30.34 -9.35 50.48
C PRO A 237 30.78 -10.29 49.35
N ASP A 238 32.09 -10.48 49.19
CA ASP A 238 32.70 -11.25 48.09
C ASP A 238 32.09 -12.64 47.90
N TRP A 239 31.64 -13.28 48.98
CA TRP A 239 31.03 -14.61 48.96
C TRP A 239 29.64 -14.67 48.32
N VAL A 240 28.93 -13.53 48.16
CA VAL A 240 27.62 -13.43 47.47
C VAL A 240 27.71 -12.64 46.16
N ALA A 241 28.68 -11.75 46.06
CA ALA A 241 28.78 -10.76 44.98
C ALA A 241 28.76 -11.41 43.57
N GLY A 242 29.43 -12.55 43.40
CA GLY A 242 29.42 -13.31 42.15
C GLY A 242 28.04 -13.86 41.76
N ALA A 243 27.31 -14.44 42.73
CA ALA A 243 25.97 -15.00 42.49
C ALA A 243 24.95 -13.91 42.15
N VAL A 244 25.01 -12.76 42.83
CA VAL A 244 24.13 -11.60 42.58
C VAL A 244 24.41 -10.99 41.21
N THR A 245 25.68 -10.80 40.86
CA THR A 245 26.09 -10.28 39.54
C THR A 245 25.60 -11.20 38.42
N GLN A 246 25.73 -12.51 38.58
CA GLN A 246 25.27 -13.48 37.60
C GLN A 246 23.73 -13.49 37.48
N ALA A 247 23.01 -13.35 38.59
CA ALA A 247 21.56 -13.24 38.59
C ALA A 247 21.07 -11.96 37.88
N LEU A 248 21.72 -10.82 38.12
CA LEU A 248 21.43 -9.55 37.47
C LEU A 248 21.73 -9.59 35.96
N SER A 249 22.85 -10.21 35.56
CA SER A 249 23.18 -10.42 34.15
C SER A 249 22.15 -11.28 33.41
N ARG A 250 21.63 -12.35 34.05
CA ARG A 250 20.52 -13.15 33.50
C ARG A 250 19.22 -12.34 33.32
N LYS A 251 19.05 -11.27 34.08
CA LYS A 251 17.93 -10.31 33.95
C LYS A 251 18.24 -9.16 32.97
N GLY A 252 19.41 -9.19 32.34
CA GLY A 252 19.83 -8.23 31.32
C GLY A 252 20.54 -7.00 31.85
N PHE A 253 20.98 -6.99 33.11
CA PHE A 253 21.78 -5.90 33.70
C PHE A 253 23.28 -6.09 33.46
N ASN A 254 23.99 -4.99 33.24
CA ASN A 254 25.44 -4.95 33.29
C ASN A 254 25.86 -4.70 34.74
N ALA A 255 26.02 -5.78 35.50
CA ALA A 255 26.41 -5.73 36.90
C ALA A 255 27.94 -5.60 37.05
N GLN A 256 28.39 -4.67 37.89
CA GLN A 256 29.79 -4.51 38.29
C GLN A 256 29.89 -4.64 39.81
N THR A 257 30.78 -5.49 40.29
CA THR A 257 31.10 -5.64 41.71
C THR A 257 32.07 -4.56 42.13
N GLN A 258 31.77 -3.89 43.23
CA GLN A 258 32.68 -2.94 43.88
C GLN A 258 32.98 -3.43 45.28
N SER A 259 34.19 -3.96 45.47
CA SER A 259 34.73 -4.32 46.78
C SER A 259 35.18 -3.05 47.52
N ASP A 260 34.86 -2.95 48.80
CA ASP A 260 35.33 -1.93 49.76
C ASP A 260 34.77 -0.48 49.66
N THR A 261 33.66 -0.25 48.96
CA THR A 261 32.99 1.07 48.95
C THR A 261 31.72 1.09 49.81
N SER A 262 31.52 2.16 50.60
CA SER A 262 30.26 2.38 51.32
C SER A 262 29.09 2.56 50.34
N GLU A 263 27.87 2.23 50.76
CA GLU A 263 26.64 2.36 49.97
C GLU A 263 26.49 3.79 49.38
N ASP A 264 26.79 4.81 50.17
CA ASP A 264 26.78 6.22 49.75
C ASP A 264 27.80 6.52 48.63
N SER A 265 28.97 5.87 48.67
CA SER A 265 30.03 6.04 47.66
C SER A 265 29.67 5.36 46.34
N ALA A 266 28.99 4.21 46.42
CA ALA A 266 28.49 3.48 45.26
C ALA A 266 27.32 4.20 44.59
N LEU A 267 26.40 4.78 45.37
CA LEU A 267 25.29 5.59 44.86
C LEU A 267 25.78 6.87 44.17
N ALA A 268 26.88 7.48 44.62
CA ALA A 268 27.47 8.64 43.98
C ALA A 268 28.18 8.35 42.64
N GLN A 269 28.47 7.08 42.33
CA GLN A 269 29.17 6.64 41.11
C GLN A 269 28.25 5.94 40.08
N ALA A 270 27.00 5.64 40.47
CA ALA A 270 25.97 5.04 39.63
C ALA A 270 25.35 6.07 38.68
#